data_AF-A0A7S1EYK0-F1
#
_entry.id   AF-A0A7S1EYK0-F1
#
_cell.length_a   1.000
_cell.length_b   1.000
_cell.length_c   1.000
_cell.angle_alpha   90.00
_cell.angle_beta   90.00
_cell.angle_gamma   90.00
#
_symmetry.space_group_name_H-M   'P 1'
#
loop_
_entity.id
_entity.type
_entity.pdbx_description
1 polymer ?
#
loop_
_entity_poly.entity_id
_entity_poly.type
_entity_poly.pdbx_seq_one_letter_code
_entity_poly.pdbx_strand_id
1 'polypeptide(L)'
;VPQLFLYGTLLFVQDSLLTWLDERGDGSGHQQIGTDHWFMARTTANETNQAMAAFFEATSDSDTTTAASESDSDTNAPTAAPASTVLDDQFCQVYYSLDDGNCETLRDSVRSEIRGNNTPTLELGYPSEKPVMLFFHGWPDTSALFANQFAAFCGDEGEFSCVAPSMMNYNPDVDPVYDQDKLSWPVQADVLHEVVTDMGLEDITLVIHDFGSIVGFQYTVRYPETVKRVVAMDIGNNVEGVMAPSQNASLFSFQLQAISAYLSQNSTAMNEVIQSLAPPCADCQIAPDTDNGVEYLLGWMHYNFINEDPAWTSFFDEPEANFNFQVTPSWPEEVPQLFLYGT
;
A
#
# COMPACT_ATOMS: atom_id res chain seq x y z
N VAL A 1 17.71 2.55 0.28
CA VAL A 1 16.57 1.68 0.62
C VAL A 1 16.51 0.57 -0.41
N PRO A 2 16.90 -0.66 -0.05
CA PRO A 2 16.75 -1.83 -0.91
C PRO A 2 15.28 -2.05 -1.30
N GLN A 3 15.04 -2.53 -2.52
CA GLN A 3 13.69 -2.72 -3.08
C GLN A 3 13.51 -4.13 -3.63
N LEU A 4 12.40 -4.77 -3.27
CA LEU A 4 11.90 -5.97 -3.95
C LEU A 4 10.68 -5.59 -4.79
N PHE A 5 10.72 -5.87 -6.09
CA PHE A 5 9.54 -5.74 -6.95
C PHE A 5 8.98 -7.12 -7.31
N LEU A 6 7.78 -7.42 -6.80
CA LEU A 6 7.04 -8.63 -7.14
C LEU A 6 6.04 -8.31 -8.24
N TYR A 7 6.13 -9.03 -9.37
CA TYR A 7 5.28 -8.78 -10.52
C TYR A 7 4.66 -10.04 -11.11
N GLY A 8 3.59 -9.88 -11.88
CA GLY A 8 2.71 -10.95 -12.29
C GLY A 8 3.05 -11.36 -13.71
N THR A 9 2.12 -12.11 -14.32
CA THR A 9 2.28 -12.51 -15.72
C THR A 9 1.91 -11.40 -16.72
N LEU A 10 1.15 -10.39 -16.31
CA LEU A 10 0.58 -9.37 -17.19
C LEU A 10 0.61 -7.97 -16.56
N LEU A 11 0.81 -6.94 -17.40
CA LEU A 11 0.73 -5.51 -17.08
C LEU A 11 1.77 -5.01 -16.05
N PHE A 12 1.86 -3.68 -15.89
CA PHE A 12 2.58 -2.96 -14.83
C PHE A 12 4.10 -3.19 -14.67
N VAL A 13 4.71 -3.96 -15.58
CA VAL A 13 6.15 -4.24 -15.62
C VAL A 13 6.80 -3.50 -16.77
N GLN A 14 7.97 -2.93 -16.49
CA GLN A 14 8.85 -2.37 -17.51
C GLN A 14 10.24 -2.99 -17.38
N ASP A 15 10.82 -3.44 -18.50
CA ASP A 15 12.16 -4.03 -18.54
C ASP A 15 13.24 -3.08 -17.97
N SER A 16 13.03 -1.76 -18.12
CA SER A 16 13.90 -0.73 -17.55
C SER A 16 13.92 -0.75 -16.03
N LEU A 17 12.78 -0.98 -15.38
CA LEU A 17 12.69 -1.13 -13.93
C LEU A 17 13.42 -2.38 -13.46
N LEU A 18 13.17 -3.52 -14.12
CA LEU A 18 13.81 -4.79 -13.76
C LEU A 18 15.34 -4.67 -13.84
N THR A 19 15.83 -4.13 -14.95
CA THR A 19 17.26 -3.88 -15.17
C THR A 19 17.82 -2.94 -14.10
N TRP A 20 17.10 -1.85 -13.80
CA TRP A 20 17.53 -0.89 -12.78
C TRP A 20 17.65 -1.53 -11.40
N LEU A 21 16.71 -2.40 -10.99
CA LEU A 21 16.77 -3.12 -9.71
C LEU A 21 17.98 -4.05 -9.64
N ASP A 22 18.24 -4.82 -10.70
CA ASP A 22 19.36 -5.76 -10.78
C ASP A 22 20.73 -5.07 -10.68
N GLU A 23 20.83 -3.81 -11.14
CA GLU A 23 22.08 -3.04 -11.16
C GLU A 23 22.42 -2.35 -9.83
N ARG A 24 21.50 -2.32 -8.84
CA ARG A 24 21.70 -1.53 -7.60
C ARG A 24 22.77 -2.08 -6.67
N GLY A 25 22.97 -3.40 -6.65
CA GLY A 25 23.97 -4.05 -5.79
C GLY A 25 23.75 -3.91 -4.27
N ASP A 26 22.60 -3.40 -3.83
CA ASP A 26 22.22 -3.18 -2.41
C ASP A 26 21.24 -4.25 -1.87
N GLY A 27 21.14 -5.38 -2.57
CA GLY A 27 20.17 -6.44 -2.27
C GLY A 27 18.78 -6.22 -2.88
N SER A 28 18.58 -5.12 -3.63
CA SER A 28 17.38 -4.95 -4.45
C SER A 28 17.27 -6.03 -5.53
N GLY A 29 16.04 -6.31 -5.94
CA GLY A 29 15.77 -7.27 -7.00
C GLY A 29 14.29 -7.32 -7.38
N HIS A 30 13.96 -8.25 -8.24
CA HIS A 30 12.59 -8.50 -8.68
C HIS A 30 12.32 -9.98 -8.81
N GLN A 31 11.05 -10.36 -8.69
CA GLN A 31 10.61 -11.72 -8.90
C GLN A 31 9.24 -11.76 -9.54
N GLN A 32 9.12 -12.55 -10.61
CA GLN A 32 7.83 -12.88 -11.18
C GLN A 32 7.13 -13.92 -10.30
N ILE A 33 5.89 -13.65 -9.91
CA ILE A 33 5.00 -14.55 -9.17
C ILE A 33 3.97 -15.12 -10.15
N GLY A 34 3.63 -16.40 -10.00
CA GLY A 34 2.71 -17.13 -10.88
C GLY A 34 1.24 -16.71 -10.79
N THR A 35 0.95 -15.42 -10.79
CA THR A 35 -0.37 -14.82 -10.58
C THR A 35 -0.63 -13.66 -11.57
N ASP A 36 -1.83 -13.09 -11.51
CA ASP A 36 -2.16 -11.82 -12.18
C ASP A 36 -2.04 -10.64 -11.19
N HIS A 37 -2.56 -9.47 -11.57
CA HIS A 37 -2.57 -8.24 -10.76
C HIS A 37 -3.09 -8.43 -9.32
N TRP A 38 -3.87 -9.48 -9.05
CA TRP A 38 -4.40 -9.76 -7.71
C TRP A 38 -3.47 -10.67 -6.90
N PHE A 39 -2.20 -10.25 -6.72
CA PHE A 39 -1.08 -11.05 -6.14
C PHE A 39 -1.41 -11.80 -4.86
N MET A 40 -2.37 -11.28 -4.09
CA MET A 40 -2.59 -11.62 -2.68
C MET A 40 -3.96 -12.25 -2.42
N ALA A 41 -4.91 -12.10 -3.35
CA ALA A 41 -6.21 -12.75 -3.30
C ALA A 41 -6.19 -14.17 -3.91
N ARG A 42 -5.03 -14.68 -4.34
CA ARG A 42 -4.86 -15.98 -5.02
C ARG A 42 -3.88 -16.90 -4.29
N THR A 43 -3.90 -18.17 -4.67
CA THR A 43 -3.12 -19.32 -4.14
C THR A 43 -1.58 -19.18 -4.16
N THR A 44 -1.06 -18.00 -4.49
CA THR A 44 0.38 -17.69 -4.58
C THR A 44 0.95 -17.05 -3.32
N ALA A 45 0.17 -16.92 -2.23
CA ALA A 45 0.65 -16.37 -0.96
C ALA A 45 1.97 -17.01 -0.47
N ASN A 46 2.12 -18.33 -0.63
CA ASN A 46 3.37 -19.02 -0.29
C ASN A 46 4.56 -18.57 -1.15
N GLU A 47 4.37 -18.39 -2.46
CA GLU A 47 5.43 -17.95 -3.37
C GLU A 47 5.84 -16.50 -3.06
N THR A 48 4.85 -15.62 -2.84
CA THR A 48 5.06 -14.24 -2.40
C THR A 48 5.84 -14.19 -1.08
N ASN A 49 5.41 -14.96 -0.07
CA ASN A 49 6.06 -15.00 1.24
C ASN A 49 7.50 -15.53 1.15
N GLN A 50 7.76 -16.53 0.31
CA GLN A 50 9.12 -17.03 0.08
C GLN A 50 10.02 -15.96 -0.55
N ALA A 51 9.51 -15.23 -1.55
CA ALA A 51 10.24 -14.14 -2.19
C ALA A 51 10.59 -13.01 -1.19
N MET A 52 9.61 -12.62 -0.37
CA MET A 52 9.80 -11.61 0.68
C MET A 52 10.82 -12.07 1.73
N ALA A 53 10.71 -13.31 2.22
CA ALA A 53 11.65 -13.86 3.20
C ALA A 53 13.09 -13.85 2.65
N ALA A 54 13.30 -14.30 1.41
CA ALA A 54 14.62 -14.30 0.77
C ALA A 54 15.20 -12.88 0.65
N PHE A 55 14.36 -11.89 0.33
CA PHE A 55 14.77 -10.48 0.29
C PHE A 55 15.14 -9.94 1.68
N PHE A 56 14.38 -10.28 2.73
CA PHE A 56 14.69 -9.87 4.10
C PHE A 56 16.01 -10.47 4.59
N GLU A 57 16.27 -11.74 4.29
CA GLU A 57 17.57 -12.37 4.56
C GLU A 57 18.71 -11.63 3.84
N ALA A 58 18.55 -11.37 2.53
CA ALA A 58 19.58 -10.75 1.69
C ALA A 58 19.89 -9.28 2.07
N THR A 59 18.96 -8.60 2.74
CA THR A 59 19.06 -7.19 3.11
C THR A 59 19.11 -6.98 4.62
N SER A 60 19.25 -8.05 5.40
CA SER A 60 19.46 -7.97 6.84
C SER A 60 20.82 -7.34 7.15
N ASP A 61 20.84 -6.31 8.00
CA ASP A 61 22.12 -5.78 8.51
C ASP A 61 22.67 -6.78 9.54
N SER A 62 23.97 -7.05 9.51
CA SER A 62 24.62 -7.90 10.53
C SER A 62 24.66 -7.29 11.93
N ASP A 63 24.22 -6.03 12.08
CA ASP A 63 24.30 -5.23 13.29
C ASP A 63 22.91 -4.74 13.76
N THR A 64 21.98 -5.66 14.06
CA THR A 64 20.83 -5.31 14.91
C THR A 64 21.26 -5.33 16.38
N THR A 65 21.76 -4.20 16.87
CA THR A 65 21.71 -3.90 18.31
C THR A 65 20.36 -3.28 18.59
N THR A 66 19.46 -4.05 19.21
CA THR A 66 18.18 -3.57 19.73
C THR A 66 18.44 -2.50 20.78
N ALA A 67 18.24 -1.24 20.41
CA ALA A 67 18.05 -0.18 21.39
C ALA A 67 16.62 -0.34 21.92
N ALA A 68 16.50 -0.93 23.12
CA ALA A 68 15.25 -0.91 23.86
C ALA A 68 14.88 0.56 24.13
N SER A 69 13.85 1.07 23.46
CA SER A 69 13.14 2.25 23.94
C SER A 69 12.37 1.84 25.19
N GLU A 70 12.39 2.71 26.20
CA GLU A 70 11.69 2.46 27.46
C GLU A 70 10.19 2.24 27.15
N SER A 71 9.68 1.10 27.60
CA SER A 71 8.28 0.73 27.50
C SER A 71 7.42 1.80 28.16
N ASP A 72 6.63 2.53 27.37
CA ASP A 72 5.39 3.08 27.91
C ASP A 72 4.46 1.89 28.11
N SER A 73 4.22 1.57 29.38
CA SER A 73 3.30 0.51 29.74
C SER A 73 1.89 0.99 29.38
N ASP A 74 1.46 0.68 28.17
CA ASP A 74 0.08 0.87 27.76
C ASP A 74 -0.76 -0.15 28.56
N THR A 75 -1.09 0.22 29.79
CA THR A 75 -1.84 -0.57 30.77
C THR A 75 -3.34 -0.45 30.59
N ASN A 76 -3.78 0.10 29.45
CA ASN A 76 -5.18 0.00 29.08
C ASN A 76 -5.41 -1.38 28.49
N ALA A 77 -5.95 -2.27 29.33
CA ALA A 77 -6.65 -3.45 28.84
C ALA A 77 -7.58 -3.02 27.69
N PRO A 78 -7.59 -3.74 26.54
CA PRO A 78 -8.41 -3.33 25.43
C PRO A 78 -9.85 -3.20 25.92
N THR A 79 -10.41 -2.00 25.80
CA THR A 79 -11.86 -1.91 25.67
C THR A 79 -12.17 -2.76 24.44
N ALA A 80 -13.16 -3.65 24.51
CA ALA A 80 -13.49 -4.50 23.37
C ALA A 80 -13.54 -3.61 22.12
N ALA A 81 -12.62 -3.83 21.19
CA ALA A 81 -12.52 -3.03 19.99
C ALA A 81 -13.90 -3.05 19.32
N PRO A 82 -14.37 -1.93 18.77
CA PRO A 82 -15.59 -1.95 17.98
C PRO A 82 -15.48 -3.04 16.90
N ALA A 83 -16.60 -3.67 16.56
CA ALA A 83 -16.65 -4.62 15.46
C ALA A 83 -16.03 -3.98 14.22
N SER A 84 -15.22 -4.75 13.49
CA SER A 84 -14.49 -4.26 12.32
C SER A 84 -14.82 -5.17 11.16
N THR A 85 -15.62 -4.70 10.20
CA THR A 85 -15.98 -5.48 9.02
C THR A 85 -14.74 -5.93 8.24
N VAL A 86 -13.68 -5.12 8.20
CA VAL A 86 -12.40 -5.51 7.57
C VAL A 86 -11.76 -6.71 8.27
N LEU A 87 -11.75 -6.76 9.61
CA LEU A 87 -11.17 -7.87 10.35
C LEU A 87 -12.10 -9.08 10.46
N ASP A 88 -13.38 -8.83 10.77
CA ASP A 88 -14.38 -9.83 11.12
C ASP A 88 -14.92 -10.56 9.88
N ASP A 89 -15.16 -9.82 8.80
CA ASP A 89 -15.82 -10.35 7.60
C ASP A 89 -14.82 -10.61 6.46
N GLN A 90 -13.85 -9.71 6.25
CA GLN A 90 -12.98 -9.78 5.05
C GLN A 90 -11.70 -10.58 5.28
N PHE A 91 -11.02 -10.42 6.42
CA PHE A 91 -9.70 -10.98 6.68
C PHE A 91 -9.58 -12.48 6.36
N CYS A 92 -10.45 -13.30 6.95
CA CYS A 92 -10.44 -14.75 6.70
C CYS A 92 -11.23 -15.19 5.48
N GLN A 93 -12.36 -14.54 5.17
CA GLN A 93 -13.25 -15.04 4.12
C GLN A 93 -12.80 -14.64 2.71
N VAL A 94 -12.10 -13.52 2.60
CA VAL A 94 -11.71 -12.93 1.31
C VAL A 94 -10.21 -13.10 1.05
N TYR A 95 -9.38 -12.78 2.04
CA TYR A 95 -7.95 -12.60 1.78
C TYR A 95 -7.04 -13.73 2.29
N TYR A 96 -7.44 -14.46 3.33
CA TYR A 96 -6.65 -15.57 3.82
C TYR A 96 -6.76 -16.80 2.90
N SER A 97 -5.63 -17.21 2.33
CA SER A 97 -5.58 -18.28 1.32
C SER A 97 -4.65 -19.44 1.69
N LEU A 98 -3.99 -19.38 2.86
CA LEU A 98 -3.18 -20.49 3.36
C LEU A 98 -4.09 -21.65 3.80
N ASP A 99 -3.83 -22.85 3.28
CA ASP A 99 -4.58 -24.07 3.64
C ASP A 99 -3.97 -24.73 4.88
N ASP A 100 -3.94 -24.00 5.99
CA ASP A 100 -3.37 -24.46 7.28
C ASP A 100 -4.39 -24.53 8.41
N GLY A 101 -5.61 -24.01 8.20
CA GLY A 101 -6.70 -23.99 9.16
C GLY A 101 -6.54 -22.98 10.31
N ASN A 102 -5.59 -22.05 10.22
CA ASN A 102 -5.21 -21.16 11.33
C ASN A 102 -5.83 -19.76 11.28
N CYS A 103 -6.58 -19.41 10.23
CA CYS A 103 -7.03 -18.03 10.04
C CYS A 103 -7.80 -17.48 11.25
N GLU A 104 -8.74 -18.23 11.81
CA GLU A 104 -9.54 -17.77 12.95
C GLU A 104 -8.67 -17.46 14.18
N THR A 105 -7.66 -18.30 14.44
CA THR A 105 -6.71 -18.07 15.55
C THR A 105 -5.83 -16.85 15.29
N LEU A 106 -5.40 -16.66 14.04
CA LEU A 106 -4.67 -15.46 13.64
C LEU A 106 -5.54 -14.21 13.81
N ARG A 107 -6.76 -14.22 13.27
CA ARG A 107 -7.72 -13.10 13.37
C ARG A 107 -7.96 -12.70 14.82
N ASP A 108 -8.17 -13.67 15.71
CA ASP A 108 -8.38 -13.41 17.14
C ASP A 108 -7.17 -12.74 17.84
N SER A 109 -5.99 -12.79 17.21
CA SER A 109 -4.76 -12.15 17.69
C SER A 109 -4.51 -10.77 17.06
N VAL A 110 -5.16 -10.46 15.94
CA VAL A 110 -5.05 -9.16 15.26
C VAL A 110 -5.96 -8.14 15.97
N ARG A 111 -5.43 -6.94 16.21
CA ARG A 111 -6.21 -5.80 16.71
C ARG A 111 -6.67 -4.93 15.56
N SER A 112 -7.86 -4.36 15.68
CA SER A 112 -8.36 -3.30 14.80
C SER A 112 -8.48 -2.03 15.63
N GLU A 113 -7.59 -1.07 15.38
CA GLU A 113 -7.45 0.16 16.17
C GLU A 113 -7.64 1.39 15.28
N ILE A 114 -7.96 2.53 15.91
CA ILE A 114 -7.94 3.83 15.24
C ILE A 114 -6.64 4.55 15.60
N ARG A 115 -5.82 4.86 14.60
CA ARG A 115 -4.52 5.50 14.75
C ARG A 115 -4.44 6.83 14.01
N GLY A 116 -3.47 7.66 14.38
CA GLY A 116 -3.26 8.97 13.78
C GLY A 116 -4.53 9.82 13.80
N ASN A 117 -4.85 10.46 12.68
CA ASN A 117 -6.11 11.21 12.54
C ASN A 117 -7.25 10.30 12.03
N ASN A 118 -7.76 9.45 12.91
CA ASN A 118 -8.95 8.62 12.66
C ASN A 118 -8.77 7.56 11.55
N THR A 119 -7.59 6.94 11.47
CA THR A 119 -7.28 5.92 10.46
C THR A 119 -7.42 4.50 11.04
N PRO A 120 -8.39 3.69 10.57
CA PRO A 120 -8.49 2.28 10.94
C PRO A 120 -7.24 1.51 10.55
N THR A 121 -6.70 0.75 11.49
CA THR A 121 -5.41 0.09 11.34
C THR A 121 -5.49 -1.31 11.93
N LEU A 122 -5.15 -2.32 11.12
CA LEU A 122 -4.95 -3.68 11.61
C LEU A 122 -3.53 -3.84 12.14
N GLU A 123 -3.39 -4.44 13.31
CA GLU A 123 -2.11 -4.58 14.01
C GLU A 123 -1.91 -5.99 14.55
N LEU A 124 -0.71 -6.53 14.38
CA LEU A 124 -0.29 -7.78 15.02
C LEU A 124 1.14 -7.65 15.53
N GLY A 125 1.34 -7.98 16.80
CA GLY A 125 2.60 -7.75 17.50
C GLY A 125 2.68 -6.35 18.14
N TYR A 126 3.83 -6.06 18.74
CA TYR A 126 4.12 -4.77 19.37
C TYR A 126 5.35 -4.16 18.68
N PRO A 127 5.19 -3.02 17.96
CA PRO A 127 6.29 -2.35 17.26
C PRO A 127 7.52 -2.03 18.11
N SER A 128 7.36 -1.92 19.44
CA SER A 128 8.48 -1.71 20.38
C SER A 128 9.40 -2.92 20.54
N GLU A 129 8.98 -4.12 20.10
CA GLU A 129 9.70 -5.38 20.33
C GLU A 129 10.35 -5.95 19.06
N LYS A 130 9.78 -5.66 17.88
CA LYS A 130 10.17 -6.24 16.60
C LYS A 130 10.16 -5.16 15.51
N PRO A 131 11.03 -5.24 14.48
CA PRO A 131 10.96 -4.37 13.32
C PRO A 131 9.56 -4.40 12.69
N VAL A 132 9.18 -3.30 12.03
CA VAL A 132 7.80 -3.12 11.56
C VAL A 132 7.70 -3.40 10.07
N MET A 133 6.66 -4.15 9.71
CA MET A 133 6.13 -4.19 8.36
C MET A 133 4.90 -3.29 8.28
N LEU A 134 4.98 -2.23 7.48
CA LEU A 134 3.87 -1.31 7.24
C LEU A 134 3.26 -1.61 5.87
N PHE A 135 1.96 -1.84 5.81
CA PHE A 135 1.29 -2.29 4.59
C PHE A 135 0.32 -1.26 4.03
N PHE A 136 0.50 -0.84 2.78
CA PHE A 136 -0.47 -0.03 2.03
C PHE A 136 -1.13 -0.86 0.94
N HIS A 137 -2.43 -1.07 1.07
CA HIS A 137 -3.24 -1.82 0.11
C HIS A 137 -3.55 -0.99 -1.15
N GLY A 138 -4.20 -1.61 -2.13
CA GLY A 138 -4.63 -0.94 -3.36
C GLY A 138 -6.14 -0.96 -3.55
N TRP A 139 -6.58 -0.83 -4.80
CA TRP A 139 -7.97 -0.82 -5.19
C TRP A 139 -8.41 -2.13 -5.86
N PRO A 140 -9.64 -2.62 -5.60
CA PRO A 140 -10.62 -2.13 -4.63
C PRO A 140 -10.45 -2.79 -3.25
N ASP A 141 -9.24 -3.22 -2.92
CA ASP A 141 -8.96 -4.00 -1.72
C ASP A 141 -8.96 -3.16 -0.43
N THR A 142 -8.91 -3.84 0.71
CA THR A 142 -8.78 -3.23 2.04
C THR A 142 -7.48 -3.65 2.72
N SER A 143 -7.20 -3.14 3.92
CA SER A 143 -6.00 -3.53 4.68
C SER A 143 -5.94 -5.03 5.03
N ALA A 144 -7.08 -5.74 4.97
CA ALA A 144 -7.15 -7.19 5.14
C ALA A 144 -6.42 -7.98 4.03
N LEU A 145 -6.07 -7.34 2.91
CA LEU A 145 -5.30 -7.93 1.80
C LEU A 145 -4.05 -8.70 2.26
N PHE A 146 -3.43 -8.24 3.35
CA PHE A 146 -2.16 -8.75 3.85
C PHE A 146 -2.30 -9.86 4.89
N ALA A 147 -3.48 -10.49 5.02
CA ALA A 147 -3.74 -11.55 5.99
C ALA A 147 -2.71 -12.69 5.94
N ASN A 148 -2.27 -13.08 4.74
CA ASN A 148 -1.26 -14.12 4.56
C ASN A 148 0.16 -13.69 5.00
N GLN A 149 0.47 -12.39 4.98
CA GLN A 149 1.76 -11.84 5.43
C GLN A 149 1.75 -11.69 6.95
N PHE A 150 0.62 -11.28 7.53
CA PHE A 150 0.42 -11.30 8.98
C PHE A 150 0.70 -12.70 9.53
N ALA A 151 0.16 -13.73 8.88
CA ALA A 151 0.39 -15.14 9.24
C ALA A 151 1.88 -15.53 9.17
N ALA A 152 2.55 -15.14 8.09
CA ALA A 152 3.91 -15.60 7.81
C ALA A 152 4.99 -14.87 8.61
N PHE A 153 4.79 -13.59 8.93
CA PHE A 153 5.86 -12.74 9.45
C PHE A 153 5.60 -12.17 10.85
N CYS A 154 4.36 -12.17 11.33
CA CYS A 154 3.96 -11.37 12.48
C CYS A 154 3.27 -12.13 13.62
N GLY A 155 3.05 -13.44 13.46
CA GLY A 155 2.63 -14.30 14.58
C GLY A 155 3.66 -14.34 15.72
N ASP A 156 3.38 -15.12 16.77
CA ASP A 156 4.25 -15.24 17.95
C ASP A 156 5.71 -15.57 17.58
N GLU A 157 5.90 -16.48 16.62
CA GLU A 157 7.21 -16.91 16.11
C GLU A 157 7.77 -16.03 14.97
N GLY A 158 7.01 -15.03 14.51
CA GLY A 158 7.40 -14.13 13.44
C GLY A 158 8.45 -13.09 13.87
N GLU A 159 9.22 -12.57 12.92
CA GLU A 159 10.30 -11.61 13.19
C GLU A 159 9.83 -10.14 13.18
N PHE A 160 8.60 -9.88 12.74
CA PHE A 160 8.08 -8.54 12.54
C PHE A 160 6.84 -8.27 13.38
N SER A 161 6.57 -6.98 13.60
CA SER A 161 5.22 -6.50 13.90
C SER A 161 4.57 -6.01 12.61
N CYS A 162 3.30 -6.32 12.41
CA CYS A 162 2.55 -5.92 11.22
C CYS A 162 1.61 -4.77 11.55
N VAL A 163 1.60 -3.75 10.70
CA VAL A 163 0.71 -2.59 10.79
C VAL A 163 0.12 -2.32 9.41
N ALA A 164 -1.20 -2.43 9.25
CA ALA A 164 -1.89 -2.25 7.97
C ALA A 164 -3.01 -1.20 8.12
N PRO A 165 -2.70 0.09 7.94
CA PRO A 165 -3.70 1.15 7.91
C PRO A 165 -4.60 1.02 6.67
N SER A 166 -5.87 1.40 6.81
CA SER A 166 -6.81 1.55 5.71
C SER A 166 -6.59 2.89 5.02
N MET A 167 -6.54 2.89 3.69
CA MET A 167 -6.53 4.13 2.91
C MET A 167 -7.90 4.84 2.99
N MET A 168 -7.92 6.16 2.76
CA MET A 168 -9.14 6.96 2.88
C MET A 168 -10.24 6.44 1.95
N ASN A 169 -11.44 6.32 2.50
CA ASN A 169 -12.65 5.84 1.83
C ASN A 169 -12.66 4.34 1.45
N TYR A 170 -11.72 3.53 1.95
CA TYR A 170 -11.72 2.07 1.73
C TYR A 170 -12.24 1.26 2.93
N ASN A 171 -12.25 1.84 4.13
CA ASN A 171 -12.80 1.16 5.30
C ASN A 171 -14.30 1.44 5.45
N PRO A 172 -15.17 0.41 5.49
CA PRO A 172 -16.61 0.59 5.61
C PRO A 172 -17.09 1.08 6.97
N ASP A 173 -16.27 0.94 8.01
CA ASP A 173 -16.65 1.26 9.39
C ASP A 173 -16.35 2.73 9.76
N VAL A 174 -15.83 3.53 8.83
CA VAL A 174 -15.46 4.93 9.06
C VAL A 174 -16.21 5.87 8.14
N ASP A 175 -16.58 7.02 8.72
CA ASP A 175 -17.21 8.11 7.99
C ASP A 175 -16.34 8.54 6.80
N PRO A 176 -16.90 8.55 5.58
CA PRO A 176 -16.13 8.90 4.40
C PRO A 176 -15.71 10.37 4.35
N VAL A 177 -14.58 10.59 3.70
CA VAL A 177 -14.05 11.90 3.32
C VAL A 177 -14.66 12.29 1.97
N TYR A 178 -15.59 13.26 1.99
CA TYR A 178 -16.23 13.80 0.79
C TYR A 178 -15.49 15.00 0.17
N ASP A 179 -14.61 15.62 0.94
CA ASP A 179 -13.88 16.82 0.53
C ASP A 179 -12.78 16.44 -0.46
N GLN A 180 -12.96 16.78 -1.74
CA GLN A 180 -12.03 16.41 -2.82
C GLN A 180 -10.65 17.01 -2.62
N ASP A 181 -10.54 18.18 -1.97
CA ASP A 181 -9.24 18.81 -1.70
C ASP A 181 -8.41 18.01 -0.70
N LYS A 182 -9.04 17.08 0.04
CA LYS A 182 -8.38 16.13 0.94
C LYS A 182 -8.09 14.78 0.28
N LEU A 183 -8.56 14.56 -0.95
CA LEU A 183 -8.39 13.31 -1.68
C LEU A 183 -7.33 13.49 -2.76
N SER A 184 -6.07 13.36 -2.35
CA SER A 184 -4.93 13.30 -3.27
C SER A 184 -3.92 12.24 -2.85
N TRP A 185 -3.10 11.75 -3.78
CA TRP A 185 -2.04 10.79 -3.44
C TRP A 185 -1.05 11.36 -2.40
N PRO A 186 -0.58 12.63 -2.50
CA PRO A 186 0.28 13.21 -1.47
C PRO A 186 -0.40 13.32 -0.11
N VAL A 187 -1.67 13.77 -0.07
CA VAL A 187 -2.42 13.87 1.20
C VAL A 187 -2.62 12.49 1.81
N GLN A 188 -2.90 11.47 1.00
CA GLN A 188 -3.01 10.10 1.49
C GLN A 188 -1.68 9.58 2.07
N ALA A 189 -0.53 9.93 1.48
CA ALA A 189 0.76 9.59 2.05
C ALA A 189 0.97 10.28 3.41
N ASP A 190 0.57 11.55 3.54
CA ASP A 190 0.67 12.30 4.81
C ASP A 190 -0.25 11.69 5.88
N VAL A 191 -1.49 11.33 5.55
CA VAL A 191 -2.43 10.65 6.48
C VAL A 191 -1.86 9.31 6.97
N LEU A 192 -1.24 8.52 6.08
CA LEU A 192 -0.61 7.27 6.49
C LEU A 192 0.65 7.51 7.34
N HIS A 193 1.35 8.63 7.14
CA HIS A 193 2.45 9.04 7.99
C HIS A 193 2.02 9.46 9.40
N GLU A 194 0.80 9.98 9.57
CA GLU A 194 0.26 10.27 10.90
C GLU A 194 0.11 8.99 11.74
N VAL A 195 -0.23 7.84 11.13
CA VAL A 195 -0.23 6.53 11.82
C VAL A 195 1.18 6.15 12.27
N VAL A 196 2.17 6.34 11.39
CA VAL A 196 3.59 6.09 11.71
C VAL A 196 4.08 6.95 12.86
N THR A 197 3.71 8.24 12.86
CA THR A 197 4.08 9.19 13.91
C THR A 197 3.38 8.87 15.23
N ASP A 198 2.09 8.58 15.20
CA ASP A 198 1.27 8.25 16.38
C ASP A 198 1.80 7.00 17.10
N MET A 199 2.19 5.99 16.32
CA MET A 199 2.73 4.74 16.86
C MET A 199 4.25 4.78 17.11
N GLY A 200 4.94 5.87 16.75
CA GLY A 200 6.39 6.02 16.89
C GLY A 200 7.19 4.98 16.09
N LEU A 201 6.76 4.65 14.88
CA LEU A 201 7.37 3.59 14.07
C LEU A 201 8.63 4.10 13.36
N GLU A 202 9.69 3.30 13.43
CA GLU A 202 10.98 3.53 12.77
C GLU A 202 11.43 2.24 12.05
N ASP A 203 12.48 2.33 11.23
CA ASP A 203 13.09 1.18 10.53
C ASP A 203 12.09 0.33 9.73
N ILE A 204 11.11 0.98 9.09
CA ILE A 204 9.95 0.34 8.48
C ILE A 204 10.36 -0.44 7.23
N THR A 205 9.87 -1.68 7.14
CA THR A 205 9.75 -2.41 5.88
C THR A 205 8.39 -2.08 5.27
N LEU A 206 8.38 -1.18 4.28
CA LEU A 206 7.17 -0.73 3.62
C LEU A 206 6.75 -1.74 2.55
N VAL A 207 5.54 -2.28 2.66
CA VAL A 207 4.96 -3.23 1.72
C VAL A 207 3.77 -2.57 1.03
N ILE A 208 3.85 -2.40 -0.29
CA ILE A 208 2.93 -1.58 -1.07
C ILE A 208 2.38 -2.36 -2.27
N HIS A 209 1.08 -2.26 -2.52
CA HIS A 209 0.40 -2.95 -3.62
C HIS A 209 -0.54 -2.01 -4.37
N ASP A 210 -0.60 -2.14 -5.71
CA ASP A 210 -1.48 -1.38 -6.61
C ASP A 210 -1.46 0.15 -6.32
N PHE A 211 -2.57 0.85 -6.03
CA PHE A 211 -2.56 2.28 -5.68
C PHE A 211 -1.76 2.58 -4.41
N GLY A 212 -1.68 1.61 -3.50
CA GLY A 212 -0.77 1.65 -2.36
C GLY A 212 0.69 1.79 -2.78
N SER A 213 1.08 1.30 -3.97
CA SER A 213 2.41 1.54 -4.56
C SER A 213 2.59 2.99 -4.98
N ILE A 214 1.60 3.60 -5.65
CA ILE A 214 1.65 5.02 -6.03
C ILE A 214 1.83 5.90 -4.80
N VAL A 215 1.01 5.68 -3.78
CA VAL A 215 1.09 6.42 -2.50
C VAL A 215 2.37 6.07 -1.73
N GLY A 216 2.76 4.79 -1.70
CA GLY A 216 3.92 4.29 -0.96
C GLY A 216 5.26 4.79 -1.48
N PHE A 217 5.41 4.93 -2.79
CA PHE A 217 6.60 5.56 -3.36
C PHE A 217 6.65 7.06 -3.04
N GLN A 218 5.52 7.77 -3.07
CA GLN A 218 5.47 9.17 -2.62
C GLN A 218 5.81 9.27 -1.13
N TYR A 219 5.25 8.40 -0.29
CA TYR A 219 5.57 8.30 1.13
C TYR A 219 7.09 8.12 1.33
N THR A 220 7.71 7.18 0.61
CA THR A 220 9.15 6.89 0.74
C THR A 220 10.02 8.09 0.38
N VAL A 221 9.61 8.91 -0.60
CA VAL A 221 10.35 10.14 -0.98
C VAL A 221 10.15 11.25 0.05
N ARG A 222 8.95 11.34 0.65
CA ARG A 222 8.59 12.40 1.62
C ARG A 222 9.16 12.13 3.01
N TYR A 223 9.22 10.86 3.41
CA TYR A 223 9.62 10.39 4.74
C TYR A 223 10.71 9.30 4.64
N PRO A 224 11.82 9.56 3.93
CA PRO A 224 12.84 8.54 3.65
C PRO A 224 13.52 8.00 4.91
N GLU A 225 13.53 8.76 6.00
CA GLU A 225 14.12 8.37 7.28
C GLU A 225 13.34 7.28 8.01
N THR A 226 12.04 7.12 7.73
CA THR A 226 11.23 6.08 8.37
C THR A 226 11.36 4.74 7.67
N VAL A 227 11.80 4.71 6.40
CA VAL A 227 11.76 3.53 5.54
C VAL A 227 13.13 2.89 5.38
N LYS A 228 13.26 1.65 5.86
CA LYS A 228 14.47 0.83 5.72
C LYS A 228 14.48 0.00 4.45
N ARG A 229 13.33 -0.56 4.06
CA ARG A 229 13.15 -1.43 2.89
C ARG A 229 11.80 -1.19 2.23
N VAL A 230 11.71 -1.46 0.93
CA VAL A 230 10.43 -1.44 0.20
C VAL A 230 10.20 -2.79 -0.49
N VAL A 231 9.01 -3.35 -0.29
CA VAL A 231 8.48 -4.43 -1.12
C VAL A 231 7.31 -3.85 -1.91
N ALA A 232 7.49 -3.67 -3.21
CA ALA A 232 6.43 -3.25 -4.11
C ALA A 232 5.86 -4.46 -4.84
N MET A 233 4.55 -4.55 -4.87
CA MET A 233 3.83 -5.59 -5.58
C MET A 233 3.03 -4.94 -6.69
N ASP A 234 3.05 -5.59 -7.86
CA ASP A 234 2.20 -5.27 -9.01
C ASP A 234 2.58 -3.99 -9.76
N ILE A 235 2.41 -2.83 -9.12
CA ILE A 235 2.82 -1.54 -9.66
C ILE A 235 4.22 -1.19 -9.15
N GLY A 236 5.17 -1.09 -10.09
CA GLY A 236 6.55 -0.71 -9.81
C GLY A 236 6.76 0.79 -9.61
N ASN A 237 8.00 1.20 -9.35
CA ASN A 237 8.35 2.60 -9.06
C ASN A 237 8.35 3.54 -10.29
N ASN A 238 8.14 2.99 -11.49
CA ASN A 238 8.07 3.72 -12.74
C ASN A 238 6.62 3.79 -13.23
N VAL A 239 5.87 4.74 -12.67
CA VAL A 239 4.48 5.00 -13.02
C VAL A 239 4.36 5.65 -14.41
N GLU A 240 5.44 6.23 -14.95
CA GLU A 240 5.46 6.96 -16.23
C GLU A 240 5.09 6.05 -17.42
N GLY A 241 5.72 4.88 -17.54
CA GLY A 241 5.44 3.97 -18.65
C GLY A 241 4.14 3.17 -18.54
N VAL A 242 3.44 3.24 -17.41
CA VAL A 242 2.12 2.61 -17.22
C VAL A 242 1.00 3.65 -17.31
N MET A 243 1.21 4.86 -16.77
CA MET A 243 0.14 5.84 -16.51
C MET A 243 0.43 7.27 -16.99
N ALA A 244 1.53 7.54 -17.70
CA ALA A 244 1.77 8.89 -18.23
C ALA A 244 0.81 9.27 -19.37
N PRO A 245 0.13 10.44 -19.29
CA PRO A 245 -0.72 10.95 -20.37
C PRO A 245 0.06 11.25 -21.66
N SER A 246 1.39 11.44 -21.57
CA SER A 246 2.25 11.75 -22.71
C SER A 246 2.40 10.59 -23.71
N GLN A 247 1.99 9.37 -23.32
CA GLN A 247 1.98 8.20 -24.20
C GLN A 247 0.58 7.77 -24.63
N ASN A 248 -0.40 8.66 -24.74
CA ASN A 248 -1.67 8.34 -25.43
C ASN A 248 -2.37 7.08 -24.86
N ALA A 249 -2.10 6.74 -23.60
CA ALA A 249 -2.67 5.59 -22.92
C ALA A 249 -4.09 6.00 -22.51
N SER A 250 -5.07 5.54 -23.29
CA SER A 250 -6.47 5.66 -22.88
C SER A 250 -6.64 4.88 -21.59
N LEU A 251 -7.19 5.52 -20.56
CA LEU A 251 -7.66 4.82 -19.35
C LEU A 251 -8.43 3.57 -19.75
N PHE A 252 -8.23 2.47 -19.00
CA PHE A 252 -9.00 1.26 -19.22
C PHE A 252 -10.50 1.55 -19.00
N SER A 253 -11.37 0.81 -19.69
CA SER A 253 -12.82 1.03 -19.61
C SER A 253 -13.35 1.00 -18.17
N PHE A 254 -12.82 0.13 -17.32
CA PHE A 254 -13.23 0.04 -15.92
C PHE A 254 -12.83 1.30 -15.13
N GLN A 255 -11.67 1.91 -15.44
CA GLN A 255 -11.21 3.14 -14.80
C GLN A 255 -12.12 4.31 -15.17
N LEU A 256 -12.48 4.44 -16.45
CA LEU A 256 -13.45 5.44 -16.91
C LEU A 256 -14.82 5.27 -16.25
N GLN A 257 -15.27 4.02 -16.08
CA GLN A 257 -16.53 3.73 -15.41
C GLN A 257 -16.46 4.03 -13.91
N ALA A 258 -15.35 3.71 -13.22
CA ALA A 258 -15.12 4.05 -11.82
C ALA A 258 -15.13 5.56 -11.59
N ILE A 259 -14.46 6.33 -12.47
CA ILE A 259 -14.49 7.80 -12.46
C ILE A 259 -15.93 8.31 -12.63
N SER A 260 -16.67 7.75 -13.60
CA SER A 260 -18.06 8.14 -13.83
C SER A 260 -18.95 7.83 -12.62
N ALA A 261 -18.77 6.66 -11.99
CA ALA A 261 -19.51 6.27 -10.80
C ALA A 261 -19.20 7.21 -9.62
N TYR A 262 -17.94 7.57 -9.42
CA TYR A 262 -17.51 8.54 -8.41
C TYR A 262 -18.14 9.92 -8.63
N LEU A 263 -18.01 10.47 -9.84
CA LEU A 263 -18.54 11.79 -10.19
C LEU A 263 -20.06 11.87 -10.14
N SER A 264 -20.75 10.77 -10.43
CA SER A 264 -22.21 10.67 -10.36
C SER A 264 -22.73 10.23 -9.00
N GLN A 265 -21.85 9.98 -8.02
CA GLN A 265 -22.17 9.48 -6.69
C GLN A 265 -23.05 8.21 -6.74
N ASN A 266 -22.69 7.28 -7.63
CA ASN A 266 -23.50 6.11 -7.95
C ASN A 266 -22.81 4.82 -7.50
N SER A 267 -23.11 4.37 -6.28
CA SER A 267 -22.55 3.13 -5.72
C SER A 267 -22.98 1.89 -6.49
N THR A 268 -24.18 1.87 -7.08
CA THR A 268 -24.61 0.75 -7.95
C THR A 268 -23.70 0.63 -9.17
N ALA A 269 -23.39 1.75 -9.83
CA ALA A 269 -22.46 1.75 -10.96
C ALA A 269 -21.03 1.36 -10.54
N MET A 270 -20.57 1.77 -9.35
CA MET A 270 -19.28 1.32 -8.83
C MET A 270 -19.26 -0.18 -8.59
N ASN A 271 -20.31 -0.73 -7.98
CA ASN A 271 -20.43 -2.16 -7.74
C ASN A 271 -20.44 -2.96 -9.04
N GLU A 272 -21.10 -2.45 -10.10
CA GLU A 272 -21.02 -3.05 -11.44
C GLU A 272 -19.59 -3.08 -11.98
N VAL A 273 -18.79 -2.03 -11.75
CA VAL A 273 -17.37 -2.00 -12.11
C VAL A 273 -16.60 -3.08 -11.35
N ILE A 274 -16.74 -3.15 -10.03
CA ILE A 274 -16.05 -4.15 -9.19
C ILE A 274 -16.41 -5.57 -9.63
N GLN A 275 -17.70 -5.84 -9.83
CA GLN A 275 -18.17 -7.15 -10.30
C GLN A 275 -17.68 -7.50 -11.70
N SER A 276 -17.44 -6.51 -12.56
CA SER A 276 -16.94 -6.73 -13.92
C SER A 276 -15.47 -7.14 -13.98
N LEU A 277 -14.69 -6.89 -12.93
CA LEU A 277 -13.25 -7.14 -12.90
C LEU A 277 -12.84 -8.61 -12.73
N ALA A 278 -13.82 -9.52 -12.68
CA ALA A 278 -13.60 -10.96 -12.54
C ALA A 278 -12.55 -11.31 -11.47
N PRO A 279 -12.79 -10.97 -10.19
CA PRO A 279 -11.89 -11.40 -9.13
C PRO A 279 -11.94 -12.94 -8.97
N PRO A 280 -10.89 -13.57 -8.43
CA PRO A 280 -10.88 -15.02 -8.09
C PRO A 280 -11.97 -15.42 -7.10
N CYS A 281 -12.71 -14.46 -6.56
CA CYS A 281 -13.80 -14.65 -5.65
C CYS A 281 -15.12 -14.05 -6.18
N ALA A 282 -15.54 -14.46 -7.37
CA ALA A 282 -16.89 -14.16 -7.89
C ALA A 282 -18.01 -14.51 -6.87
N ASP A 283 -17.72 -15.41 -5.91
CA ASP A 283 -18.57 -15.72 -4.75
C ASP A 283 -18.15 -15.03 -3.44
N CYS A 284 -16.88 -14.61 -3.24
CA CYS A 284 -16.52 -13.72 -2.12
C CYS A 284 -16.77 -12.29 -2.57
N GLN A 285 -18.05 -11.96 -2.55
CA GLN A 285 -18.57 -10.83 -1.84
C GLN A 285 -17.57 -9.76 -1.29
N ILE A 286 -16.72 -9.11 -2.12
CA ILE A 286 -15.97 -7.90 -1.69
C ILE A 286 -16.98 -6.82 -1.26
N ALA A 287 -18.17 -6.79 -1.89
CA ALA A 287 -19.37 -6.10 -1.42
C ALA A 287 -20.63 -6.51 -2.19
N PRO A 288 -21.42 -7.48 -1.70
CA PRO A 288 -22.75 -7.72 -2.24
C PRO A 288 -23.75 -7.84 -1.09
N ASP A 289 -24.90 -7.24 -1.33
CA ASP A 289 -26.01 -7.17 -0.39
C ASP A 289 -25.70 -6.52 0.98
N THR A 290 -24.56 -5.83 1.14
CA THR A 290 -24.25 -5.01 2.32
C THR A 290 -24.56 -3.54 2.04
N ASP A 291 -25.36 -2.92 2.90
CA ASP A 291 -25.50 -1.45 3.01
C ASP A 291 -24.19 -0.78 3.50
N ASN A 292 -23.12 -1.56 3.73
CA ASN A 292 -21.88 -1.18 4.42
C ASN A 292 -20.61 -1.61 3.63
N GLY A 293 -20.63 -1.62 2.28
CA GLY A 293 -19.48 -2.01 1.46
C GLY A 293 -19.16 -0.96 0.41
N VAL A 294 -17.90 -0.50 0.40
CA VAL A 294 -17.16 -0.01 -0.78
C VAL A 294 -18.01 0.78 -1.79
N GLU A 295 -18.26 2.05 -1.47
CA GLU A 295 -19.17 2.92 -2.23
C GLU A 295 -18.56 3.52 -3.51
N TYR A 296 -19.30 4.40 -4.18
CA TYR A 296 -18.80 5.21 -5.30
C TYR A 296 -17.49 5.95 -5.00
N LEU A 297 -17.21 6.23 -3.72
CA LEU A 297 -16.02 6.94 -3.26
C LEU A 297 -14.72 6.26 -3.68
N LEU A 298 -14.70 4.94 -3.84
CA LEU A 298 -13.54 4.20 -4.35
C LEU A 298 -12.98 4.69 -5.69
N GLY A 299 -13.80 5.39 -6.48
CA GLY A 299 -13.34 5.93 -7.75
C GLY A 299 -12.44 7.16 -7.61
N TRP A 300 -12.23 7.69 -6.39
CA TRP A 300 -11.42 8.89 -6.18
C TRP A 300 -9.98 8.74 -6.67
N MET A 301 -9.37 7.57 -6.46
CA MET A 301 -8.02 7.28 -6.96
C MET A 301 -7.93 7.31 -8.49
N HIS A 302 -8.96 6.79 -9.15
CA HIS A 302 -9.06 6.83 -10.61
C HIS A 302 -9.34 8.24 -11.11
N TYR A 303 -10.16 9.00 -10.39
CA TYR A 303 -10.43 10.41 -10.68
C TYR A 303 -9.15 11.24 -10.60
N ASN A 304 -8.24 10.91 -9.68
CA ASN A 304 -6.98 11.62 -9.53
C ASN A 304 -6.00 11.40 -10.69
N PHE A 305 -6.09 10.29 -11.45
CA PHE A 305 -5.29 10.14 -12.67
C PHE A 305 -5.48 11.28 -13.69
N ILE A 306 -6.64 11.93 -13.70
CA ILE A 306 -6.98 12.96 -14.68
C ILE A 306 -7.15 14.36 -14.06
N ASN A 307 -7.18 14.48 -12.73
CA ASN A 307 -7.40 15.75 -12.03
C ASN A 307 -6.27 16.17 -11.12
N GLU A 308 -5.42 15.24 -10.65
CA GLU A 308 -4.10 15.66 -10.26
C GLU A 308 -3.39 16.05 -11.56
N ASP A 309 -3.02 17.33 -11.68
CA ASP A 309 -2.02 17.75 -12.67
C ASP A 309 -0.86 16.77 -12.50
N PRO A 310 -0.51 15.96 -13.52
CA PRO A 310 0.31 14.76 -13.36
C PRO A 310 1.45 15.02 -12.38
N ALA A 311 1.32 14.42 -11.19
CA ALA A 311 2.03 14.78 -9.97
C ALA A 311 3.52 14.38 -9.97
N TRP A 312 4.24 14.70 -11.04
CA TRP A 312 5.58 15.26 -10.90
C TRP A 312 5.56 16.80 -10.90
N THR A 313 4.44 17.47 -11.19
CA THR A 313 4.36 18.95 -11.26
C THR A 313 3.86 19.65 -9.99
N SER A 314 3.19 18.98 -9.05
CA SER A 314 2.70 19.64 -7.82
C SER A 314 3.79 19.84 -6.74
N PHE A 315 5.04 20.12 -7.15
CA PHE A 315 6.07 20.61 -6.23
C PHE A 315 6.14 22.15 -6.20
N PHE A 316 5.54 22.88 -7.16
CA PHE A 316 5.64 24.34 -7.25
C PHE A 316 4.43 25.01 -7.92
N ASP A 317 3.89 26.07 -7.29
CA ASP A 317 2.85 26.99 -7.83
C ASP A 317 3.40 27.94 -8.93
N GLU A 318 4.25 27.47 -9.85
CA GLU A 318 4.86 28.33 -10.89
C GLU A 318 4.48 27.88 -12.32
N PRO A 319 4.20 28.79 -13.28
CA PRO A 319 3.97 28.44 -14.68
C PRO A 319 5.22 27.86 -15.37
N GLU A 320 5.04 26.88 -16.26
CA GLU A 320 6.11 26.18 -17.01
C GLU A 320 7.17 27.12 -17.62
N ALA A 321 6.75 28.28 -18.11
CA ALA A 321 7.62 29.28 -18.73
C ALA A 321 8.67 29.89 -17.78
N ASN A 322 8.53 29.72 -16.46
CA ASN A 322 9.40 30.28 -15.44
C ASN A 322 10.42 29.27 -14.88
N PHE A 323 10.40 28.00 -15.32
CA PHE A 323 11.32 26.98 -14.82
C PHE A 323 12.66 27.01 -15.55
N ASN A 324 13.75 26.91 -14.76
CA ASN A 324 15.08 26.62 -15.26
C ASN A 324 15.50 25.20 -14.86
N PHE A 325 16.20 24.50 -15.76
CA PHE A 325 16.60 23.10 -15.57
C PHE A 325 18.12 22.95 -15.42
N GLN A 326 18.57 22.32 -14.34
CA GLN A 326 19.97 21.90 -14.14
C GLN A 326 20.07 20.52 -13.46
N VAL A 327 21.02 19.70 -13.90
CA VAL A 327 21.32 18.38 -13.33
C VAL A 327 22.47 18.49 -12.32
N THR A 328 22.26 18.11 -11.07
CA THR A 328 23.34 17.81 -10.10
C THR A 328 23.56 16.29 -10.03
N PRO A 329 24.60 15.73 -9.37
CA PRO A 329 24.77 14.33 -8.90
C PRO A 329 24.23 14.15 -7.45
N SER A 330 23.83 12.96 -6.94
CA SER A 330 23.51 12.73 -5.48
C SER A 330 22.16 12.36 -4.76
N TRP A 331 21.65 11.09 -4.63
CA TRP A 331 21.02 10.39 -3.46
C TRP A 331 20.34 8.96 -3.59
N PRO A 332 20.75 7.91 -2.83
CA PRO A 332 21.93 7.76 -1.97
C PRO A 332 22.97 6.81 -2.60
N GLU A 333 24.27 7.08 -2.66
CA GLU A 333 25.10 8.24 -2.29
C GLU A 333 25.61 9.01 -3.55
N GLU A 334 25.12 8.68 -4.76
CA GLU A 334 25.54 9.28 -6.06
C GLU A 334 24.42 9.87 -7.00
N VAL A 335 23.12 9.80 -6.67
CA VAL A 335 21.94 10.14 -7.55
C VAL A 335 21.70 11.59 -8.01
N PRO A 336 21.92 11.91 -9.29
CA PRO A 336 21.64 13.23 -9.83
C PRO A 336 20.35 13.93 -9.39
N GLN A 337 20.44 15.02 -8.63
CA GLN A 337 19.26 15.81 -8.25
C GLN A 337 18.96 16.83 -9.36
N LEU A 338 17.77 16.74 -9.95
CA LEU A 338 17.22 17.81 -10.77
C LEU A 338 16.60 18.85 -9.84
N PHE A 339 17.25 20.01 -9.71
CA PHE A 339 16.67 21.14 -8.99
C PHE A 339 15.76 21.92 -9.92
N LEU A 340 14.51 22.08 -9.50
CA LEU A 340 13.54 23.04 -10.06
C LEU A 340 13.48 24.22 -9.09
N TYR A 341 13.75 25.43 -9.58
CA TYR A 341 13.50 26.63 -8.80
C TYR A 341 12.87 27.70 -9.70
N GLY A 342 11.83 28.35 -9.19
CA GLY A 342 11.23 29.54 -9.80
C GLY A 342 12.06 30.79 -9.52
N THR A 343 11.88 31.84 -10.32
CA THR A 343 12.40 33.19 -10.01
C THR A 343 11.28 34.16 -9.73
#